data_AF-A0A661PE85-F1
#
_entry.id   AF-A0A661PE85-F1
#
_cell.length_a   1.000
_cell.length_b   1.000
_cell.length_c   1.000
_cell.angle_alpha   90.00
_cell.angle_beta   90.00
_cell.angle_gamma   90.00
#
_symmetry.space_group_name_H-M   'P 1'
#
loop_
_entity.id
_entity.type
_entity.pdbx_description
1 polymer ?
#
loop_
_entity_poly.entity_id
_entity_poly.type
_entity_poly.pdbx_seq_one_letter_code
_entity_poly.pdbx_strand_id
1 'polypeptide(L)'
;FKADAKKKDDALDAQQQELENQASALTRQAADLETQQRTILYTLFSVLSLLVLAVGVAGIVITHKVAGPIFKMTRQIREVGEGSLAIPAPLREGDELVDFFAAFETMVRSLRKHQEEELATLNSAISELRDHKQDAPLAALEALHAEMGKTLES
;
A
#
# COMPACT_ATOMS: atom_id res chain seq x y z
N PHE A 1 9.16 -13.86 -89.40
CA PHE A 1 10.40 -13.11 -89.07
C PHE A 1 10.14 -11.70 -88.51
N LYS A 2 9.80 -10.66 -89.30
CA LYS A 2 9.60 -9.30 -88.74
C LYS A 2 8.43 -9.19 -87.75
N ALA A 3 7.32 -9.90 -88.01
CA ALA A 3 6.15 -9.91 -87.14
C ALA A 3 6.39 -10.64 -85.80
N ASP A 4 7.20 -11.71 -85.80
CA ASP A 4 7.52 -12.48 -84.59
C ASP A 4 8.51 -11.74 -83.69
N ALA A 5 9.46 -11.00 -84.29
CA ALA A 5 10.37 -10.12 -83.55
C ALA A 5 9.59 -9.01 -82.84
N LYS A 6 8.69 -8.32 -83.55
CA LYS A 6 7.85 -7.27 -82.96
C LYS A 6 6.98 -7.78 -81.80
N LYS A 7 6.33 -8.94 -81.95
CA LYS A 7 5.54 -9.55 -80.86
C LYS A 7 6.38 -9.89 -79.63
N LYS A 8 7.65 -10.27 -79.84
CA LYS A 8 8.59 -10.54 -78.75
C LYS A 8 8.98 -9.26 -78.05
N ASP A 9 9.30 -8.21 -78.79
CA ASP A 9 9.61 -6.89 -78.23
C ASP A 9 8.42 -6.34 -77.45
N ASP A 10 7.21 -6.37 -78.02
CA ASP A 10 5.98 -5.92 -77.34
C ASP A 10 5.72 -6.71 -76.04
N ALA A 11 6.05 -8.01 -76.02
CA ALA A 11 5.91 -8.85 -74.83
C ALA A 11 7.00 -8.58 -73.77
N LEU A 12 8.22 -8.27 -74.19
CA LEU A 12 9.32 -7.88 -73.32
C LEU A 12 9.04 -6.51 -72.68
N ASP A 13 8.53 -5.56 -73.45
CA ASP A 13 8.13 -4.24 -72.96
C ASP A 13 7.00 -4.34 -71.93
N ALA A 14 5.98 -5.16 -72.21
CA ALA A 14 4.89 -5.43 -71.27
C ALA A 14 5.40 -6.10 -69.98
N GLN A 15 6.35 -7.02 -70.09
CA GLN A 15 6.97 -7.67 -68.94
C GLN A 15 7.84 -6.71 -68.13
N GLN A 16 8.61 -5.83 -68.77
CA GLN A 16 9.38 -4.79 -68.11
C GLN A 16 8.48 -3.83 -67.34
N GLN A 17 7.39 -3.38 -67.97
CA GLN A 17 6.44 -2.47 -67.33
C GLN A 17 5.77 -3.12 -66.10
N GLU A 18 5.44 -4.41 -66.18
CA GLU A 18 4.93 -5.17 -65.03
C GLU A 18 5.95 -5.28 -63.89
N LEU A 19 7.22 -5.57 -64.21
CA LEU A 19 8.29 -5.64 -63.21
C LEU A 19 8.55 -4.28 -62.55
N GLU A 20 8.50 -3.18 -63.31
CA GLU A 20 8.63 -1.81 -62.78
C GLU A 20 7.46 -1.46 -61.85
N ASN A 21 6.24 -1.82 -62.23
CA ASN A 21 5.06 -1.65 -61.39
C ASN A 21 5.18 -2.44 -60.08
N GLN A 22 5.62 -3.71 -60.15
CA GLN A 22 5.85 -4.54 -58.97
C GLN A 22 6.97 -4.00 -58.08
N ALA A 23 8.09 -3.57 -58.65
CA ALA A 23 9.20 -2.98 -57.90
C ALA A 23 8.76 -1.72 -57.14
N SER A 24 8.01 -0.83 -57.81
CA SER A 24 7.48 0.38 -57.18
C SER A 24 6.46 0.07 -56.07
N ALA A 25 5.63 -0.96 -56.25
CA ALA A 25 4.70 -1.42 -55.23
C ALA A 25 5.41 -1.98 -53.99
N LEU A 26 6.47 -2.78 -54.18
CA LEU A 26 7.29 -3.31 -53.09
C LEU A 26 8.00 -2.19 -52.31
N THR A 27 8.53 -1.16 -53.01
CA THR A 27 9.15 0.00 -52.34
C THR A 27 8.14 0.77 -51.48
N ARG A 28 6.91 0.96 -51.96
CA ARG A 28 5.84 1.60 -51.16
C ARG A 28 5.47 0.77 -49.94
N GLN A 29 5.28 -0.55 -50.11
CA GLN A 29 4.99 -1.44 -49.00
C GLN A 29 6.11 -1.44 -47.95
N ALA A 30 7.38 -1.43 -48.37
CA ALA A 30 8.51 -1.36 -47.45
C ALA A 30 8.51 -0.06 -46.64
N ALA A 31 8.25 1.09 -47.28
CA ALA A 31 8.16 2.38 -46.59
C ALA A 31 6.97 2.46 -45.60
N ASP A 32 5.82 1.90 -46.00
CA ASP A 32 4.65 1.81 -45.13
C ASP A 32 4.92 0.90 -43.92
N LEU A 33 5.61 -0.23 -44.12
CA LEU A 33 6.00 -1.14 -43.05
C LEU A 33 6.96 -0.48 -42.06
N GLU A 34 7.95 0.28 -42.52
CA GLU A 34 8.87 1.00 -41.64
C GLU A 34 8.12 2.03 -40.77
N THR A 35 7.19 2.76 -41.38
CA THR A 35 6.37 3.75 -40.67
C THR A 35 5.44 3.08 -39.66
N GLN A 36 4.81 1.95 -40.03
CA GLN A 36 3.98 1.15 -39.13
C GLN A 36 4.79 0.59 -37.96
N GLN A 37 5.97 0.02 -38.21
CA GLN A 37 6.86 -0.49 -37.16
C GLN A 37 7.25 0.61 -36.18
N ARG A 38 7.66 1.78 -36.68
CA ARG A 38 8.02 2.92 -35.84
C ARG A 38 6.84 3.41 -35.00
N THR A 39 5.65 3.46 -35.59
CA THR A 39 4.41 3.84 -34.90
C THR A 39 4.06 2.84 -33.80
N ILE A 40 4.14 1.54 -34.08
CA ILE A 40 3.90 0.46 -33.10
C ILE A 40 4.90 0.57 -31.95
N LEU A 41 6.19 0.74 -32.23
CA LEU A 41 7.22 0.86 -31.20
C LEU A 41 7.00 2.07 -30.30
N TYR A 42 6.70 3.25 -30.86
CA TYR A 42 6.40 4.43 -30.05
C TYR A 42 5.13 4.28 -29.23
N THR A 43 4.09 3.67 -29.81
CA THR A 43 2.83 3.43 -29.09
C THR A 43 3.06 2.47 -27.92
N LEU A 44 3.76 1.36 -28.15
CA LEU A 44 4.12 0.40 -27.10
C LEU A 44 4.97 1.05 -26.02
N PHE A 45 6.01 1.79 -26.41
CA PHE A 45 6.87 2.48 -25.45
C PHE A 45 6.11 3.50 -24.62
N SER A 46 5.20 4.27 -25.24
CA SER A 46 4.36 5.25 -24.57
C SER A 46 3.43 4.58 -23.56
N VAL A 47 2.74 3.51 -23.95
CA VAL A 47 1.82 2.77 -23.08
C VAL A 47 2.58 2.12 -21.92
N LEU A 48 3.71 1.48 -22.21
CA LEU A 48 4.54 0.84 -21.18
C LEU A 48 5.09 1.87 -20.19
N SER A 49 5.57 3.00 -20.69
CA SER A 49 6.08 4.09 -19.85
C SER A 49 4.97 4.65 -18.95
N LEU A 50 3.76 4.85 -19.48
CA LEU A 50 2.61 5.27 -18.69
C LEU A 50 2.25 4.25 -17.61
N LEU A 51 2.28 2.95 -17.94
CA LEU A 51 2.01 1.88 -16.99
C LEU A 51 3.05 1.86 -15.86
N VAL A 52 4.34 1.93 -16.19
CA VAL A 52 5.42 1.96 -15.20
C VAL A 52 5.27 3.15 -14.26
N LEU A 53 4.96 4.33 -14.80
CA LEU A 53 4.70 5.53 -13.99
C LEU A 53 3.48 5.35 -13.09
N ALA A 54 2.37 4.83 -13.61
CA ALA A 54 1.15 4.59 -12.84
C ALA A 54 1.40 3.62 -11.67
N VAL A 55 2.10 2.51 -11.93
CA VAL A 55 2.47 1.53 -10.89
C VAL A 55 3.44 2.15 -9.88
N GLY A 56 4.42 2.93 -10.33
CA GLY A 56 5.37 3.61 -9.45
C GLY A 56 4.66 4.60 -8.52
N VAL A 57 3.76 5.43 -9.05
CA VAL A 57 2.95 6.37 -8.26
C VAL A 57 2.04 5.61 -7.28
N ALA A 58 1.36 4.55 -7.73
CA ALA A 58 0.52 3.74 -6.86
C ALA A 58 1.33 3.12 -5.70
N GLY A 59 2.53 2.60 -5.97
CA GLY A 59 3.43 2.08 -4.94
C GLY A 59 3.85 3.13 -3.92
N ILE A 60 4.14 4.36 -4.36
CA ILE A 60 4.45 5.49 -3.46
C ILE A 60 3.24 5.82 -2.58
N VAL A 61 2.05 5.92 -3.17
CA VAL A 61 0.82 6.23 -2.43
C VAL A 61 0.52 5.18 -1.36
N ILE A 62 0.59 3.89 -1.72
CA ILE A 62 0.39 2.78 -0.79
C ILE A 62 1.42 2.84 0.34
N THR A 63 2.69 3.06 0.02
CA THR A 63 3.75 3.15 1.04
C THR A 63 3.47 4.24 2.07
N HIS A 64 3.01 5.41 1.65
CA HIS A 64 2.70 6.51 2.57
C HIS A 64 1.44 6.26 3.40
N LYS A 65 0.41 5.65 2.80
CA LYS A 65 -0.86 5.34 3.46
C LYS A 65 -0.81 4.13 4.40
N VAL A 66 0.23 3.30 4.31
CA VAL A 66 0.35 2.08 5.11
C VAL A 66 1.53 2.16 6.09
N ALA A 67 2.74 2.52 5.63
CA ALA A 67 3.94 2.45 6.47
C ALA A 67 3.90 3.46 7.64
N GLY A 68 3.41 4.67 7.39
CA GLY A 68 3.28 5.71 8.43
C GLY A 68 2.33 5.27 9.56
N PRO A 69 1.07 4.90 9.23
CA PRO A 69 0.13 4.37 10.19
C PRO A 69 0.64 3.13 10.94
N ILE A 70 1.25 2.16 10.24
CA ILE A 70 1.83 0.96 10.88
C ILE A 70 2.87 1.36 11.92
N PHE A 71 3.80 2.26 11.59
CA PHE A 71 4.83 2.69 12.55
C PHE A 71 4.21 3.29 13.82
N LYS A 72 3.19 4.16 13.68
CA LYS A 72 2.46 4.75 14.81
C LYS A 72 1.74 3.67 15.64
N MET A 73 1.17 2.66 14.99
CA MET A 73 0.48 1.57 15.67
C MET A 73 1.43 0.64 16.41
N THR A 74 2.54 0.22 15.79
CA THR A 74 3.55 -0.61 16.44
C THR A 74 4.09 0.04 17.70
N ARG A 75 4.29 1.37 17.66
CA ARG A 75 4.70 2.12 18.85
C ARG A 75 3.64 2.07 19.95
N GLN A 76 2.38 2.36 19.66
CA GLN A 76 1.30 2.33 20.67
C GLN A 76 1.05 0.91 21.22
N ILE A 77 1.12 -0.12 20.39
CA ILE A 77 1.04 -1.52 20.84
C ILE A 77 2.18 -1.86 21.79
N ARG A 78 3.38 -1.35 21.51
CA ARG A 78 4.54 -1.54 22.39
C ARG A 78 4.37 -0.80 23.71
N GLU A 79 3.88 0.44 23.69
CA GLU A 79 3.54 1.20 24.91
C GLU A 79 2.56 0.39 25.79
N VAL A 80 1.52 -0.19 25.19
CA VAL A 80 0.59 -1.11 25.89
C VAL A 80 1.29 -2.36 26.43
N GLY A 81 2.18 -2.96 25.66
CA GLY A 81 2.99 -4.12 26.11
C GLY A 81 3.98 -3.79 27.23
N GLU A 82 4.39 -2.53 27.35
CA GLU A 82 5.24 -2.00 28.43
C GLU A 82 4.40 -1.57 29.66
N GLY A 83 3.07 -1.67 29.59
CA GLY A 83 2.15 -1.41 30.69
C GLY A 83 1.45 -0.05 30.64
N SER A 84 1.61 0.75 29.59
CA SER A 84 0.85 2.00 29.40
C SER A 84 -0.54 1.68 28.83
N LEU A 85 -1.60 1.95 29.60
CA LEU A 85 -2.99 1.84 29.17
C LEU A 85 -3.59 3.23 28.82
N ALA A 86 -2.75 4.13 28.30
CA ALA A 86 -3.23 5.36 27.68
C ALA A 86 -4.13 5.03 26.49
N ILE A 87 -5.19 5.82 26.31
CA ILE A 87 -6.10 5.64 25.18
C ILE A 87 -5.36 6.01 23.89
N PRO A 88 -5.24 5.08 22.92
CA PRO A 88 -4.54 5.32 21.66
C PRO A 88 -5.10 6.52 20.90
N ALA A 89 -4.23 7.34 20.31
CA ALA A 89 -4.63 8.48 19.50
C ALA A 89 -5.05 8.03 18.09
N PRO A 90 -6.23 8.43 17.59
CA PRO A 90 -6.79 7.93 16.34
C PRO A 90 -5.86 8.09 15.14
N LEU A 91 -6.00 7.19 14.17
CA LEU A 91 -5.40 7.34 12.85
C LEU A 91 -6.12 8.45 12.06
N ARG A 92 -5.48 8.94 10.99
CA ARG A 92 -6.11 9.91 10.10
C ARG A 92 -7.22 9.22 9.30
N GLU A 93 -8.32 9.94 9.05
CA GLU A 93 -9.37 9.48 8.15
C GLU A 93 -8.79 9.24 6.74
N GLY A 94 -9.02 8.05 6.17
CA GLY A 94 -8.57 7.68 4.83
C GLY A 94 -7.36 6.75 4.75
N ASP A 95 -6.87 6.24 5.89
CA ASP A 95 -5.93 5.13 5.99
C ASP A 95 -6.67 3.78 5.91
N GLU A 96 -6.05 2.75 5.33
CA GLU A 96 -6.69 1.42 5.20
C GLU A 96 -6.79 0.67 6.54
N LEU A 97 -6.10 1.16 7.57
CA LEU A 97 -5.99 0.51 8.88
C LEU A 97 -6.95 1.08 9.94
N VAL A 98 -7.91 1.93 9.54
CA VAL A 98 -8.85 2.57 10.47
C VAL A 98 -9.66 1.55 11.26
N ASP A 99 -10.19 0.50 10.62
CA ASP A 99 -10.98 -0.54 11.29
C ASP A 99 -10.14 -1.36 12.28
N PHE A 100 -8.90 -1.67 11.88
CA PHE A 100 -7.94 -2.34 12.76
C PHE A 100 -7.59 -1.46 13.97
N PHE A 101 -7.42 -0.16 13.76
CA PHE A 101 -7.18 0.78 14.85
C PHE A 101 -8.38 0.89 15.79
N ALA A 102 -9.61 0.91 15.27
CA ALA A 102 -10.81 0.92 16.10
C ALA A 102 -10.93 -0.33 16.99
N ALA A 103 -10.58 -1.50 16.43
CA ALA A 103 -10.49 -2.75 17.21
C ALA A 103 -9.40 -2.68 18.29
N PHE A 104 -8.22 -2.15 17.94
CA PHE A 104 -7.11 -1.95 18.90
C PHE A 104 -7.49 -0.98 20.02
N GLU A 105 -8.11 0.15 19.70
CA GLU A 105 -8.59 1.13 20.69
C GLU A 105 -9.60 0.49 21.65
N THR A 106 -10.55 -0.30 21.09
CA THR A 106 -11.55 -1.02 21.89
C THR A 106 -10.88 -2.01 22.87
N MET A 107 -9.85 -2.72 22.42
CA MET A 107 -9.06 -3.61 23.27
C MET A 107 -8.40 -2.85 24.43
N VAL A 108 -7.71 -1.73 24.15
CA VAL A 108 -7.05 -0.93 25.19
C VAL A 108 -8.06 -0.36 26.19
N ARG A 109 -9.22 0.11 25.72
CA ARG A 109 -10.31 0.57 26.59
C ARG A 109 -10.80 -0.54 27.52
N SER A 110 -10.92 -1.77 27.01
CA SER A 110 -11.33 -2.92 27.84
C SER A 110 -10.29 -3.27 28.90
N LEU A 111 -9.00 -3.27 28.55
CA LEU A 111 -7.91 -3.50 29.50
C LEU A 111 -7.90 -2.44 30.60
N ARG A 112 -8.01 -1.16 30.19
CA ARG A 112 -8.06 -0.03 31.11
C ARG A 112 -9.21 -0.15 32.10
N LYS A 113 -10.42 -0.44 31.59
CA LYS A 113 -11.61 -0.63 32.42
C LYS A 113 -11.42 -1.75 33.44
N HIS A 114 -10.82 -2.87 33.03
CA HIS A 114 -10.57 -3.98 33.95
C HIS A 114 -9.60 -3.57 35.07
N GLN A 115 -8.52 -2.86 34.74
CA GLN A 115 -7.58 -2.37 35.74
C GLN A 115 -8.19 -1.33 36.68
N GLU A 116 -9.08 -0.46 36.18
CA GLU A 116 -9.84 0.48 37.01
C GLU A 116 -10.77 -0.24 38.01
N GLU A 117 -11.42 -1.34 37.59
CA GLU A 117 -12.26 -2.18 38.46
C GLU A 117 -11.44 -2.91 39.55
N GLU A 118 -10.26 -3.42 39.19
CA GLU A 118 -9.33 -4.04 40.14
C GLU A 118 -8.82 -3.03 41.16
N LEU A 119 -8.43 -1.83 40.72
CA LEU A 119 -8.00 -0.73 41.60
C LEU A 119 -9.11 -0.30 42.56
N ALA A 120 -10.37 -0.26 42.11
CA ALA A 120 -11.51 0.06 42.97
C ALA A 120 -11.73 -1.01 44.06
N THR A 121 -11.54 -2.28 43.71
CA THR A 121 -11.62 -3.40 44.66
C THR A 121 -10.46 -3.33 45.67
N LEU A 122 -9.24 -3.07 45.20
CA LEU A 122 -8.05 -2.93 46.04
C LEU A 122 -8.18 -1.74 47.01
N ASN A 123 -8.68 -0.59 46.53
CA ASN A 123 -8.97 0.57 47.36
C ASN A 123 -9.95 0.25 48.50
N SER A 124 -11.00 -0.51 48.20
CA SER A 124 -12.00 -0.90 49.20
C SER A 124 -11.39 -1.81 50.27
N ALA A 125 -10.56 -2.78 49.87
CA ALA A 125 -9.84 -3.67 50.79
C ALA A 125 -8.82 -2.92 51.67
N ILE A 126 -8.08 -1.97 51.09
CA ILE A 126 -7.14 -1.11 51.85
C ILE A 126 -7.91 -0.29 52.90
N SER A 127 -9.08 0.25 52.55
CA SER A 127 -9.92 1.01 53.49
C SER A 127 -10.38 0.15 54.67
N GLU A 128 -10.85 -1.08 54.41
CA GLU A 128 -11.32 -2.00 55.46
C GLU A 128 -10.20 -2.44 56.41
N LEU A 129 -9.01 -2.75 55.88
CA LEU A 129 -7.84 -3.09 56.70
C LEU A 129 -7.34 -1.93 57.55
N ARG A 130 -7.43 -0.70 57.03
CA ARG A 130 -7.07 0.52 57.76
C ARG A 130 -8.01 0.72 58.95
N ASP A 131 -9.31 0.49 58.77
CA ASP A 131 -10.30 0.58 59.84
C ASP A 131 -10.06 -0.46 60.95
N HIS A 132 -9.54 -1.64 60.60
CA HIS A 132 -9.20 -2.72 61.53
C HIS A 132 -7.79 -2.64 62.13
N LYS A 133 -7.02 -1.56 61.89
CA LYS A 133 -5.64 -1.33 62.39
C LYS A 133 -4.66 -2.48 62.09
N GLN A 134 -4.80 -3.12 60.94
CA GLN A 134 -3.83 -4.11 60.48
C GLN A 134 -2.72 -3.41 59.69
N ASP A 135 -1.69 -2.92 60.39
CA ASP A 135 -0.62 -2.12 59.78
C ASP A 135 0.35 -2.96 58.92
N ALA A 136 0.50 -4.26 59.19
CA ALA A 136 1.53 -5.09 58.56
C ALA A 136 1.34 -5.35 57.04
N PRO A 137 0.12 -5.66 56.51
CA PRO A 137 -0.09 -5.80 55.07
C PRO A 137 -0.40 -4.49 54.33
N LEU A 138 -0.65 -3.38 55.05
CA LEU A 138 -1.18 -2.15 54.45
C LEU A 138 -0.20 -1.48 53.47
N ALA A 139 1.08 -1.38 53.85
CA ALA A 139 2.09 -0.70 53.05
C ALA A 139 2.36 -1.40 51.70
N ALA A 140 2.31 -2.74 51.67
CA ALA A 140 2.49 -3.50 50.44
C ALA A 140 1.31 -3.32 49.47
N LEU A 141 0.09 -3.24 49.98
CA LEU A 141 -1.11 -3.03 49.17
C LEU A 141 -1.19 -1.58 48.64
N GLU A 142 -0.80 -0.59 49.45
CA GLU A 142 -0.72 0.81 49.00
C GLU A 142 0.35 0.99 47.92
N ALA A 143 1.50 0.31 48.04
CA ALA A 143 2.54 0.32 47.01
C ALA A 143 2.04 -0.31 45.70
N LEU A 144 1.34 -1.45 45.77
CA LEU A 144 0.74 -2.10 44.61
C LEU A 144 -0.33 -1.23 43.95
N HIS A 145 -1.19 -0.57 44.75
CA HIS A 145 -2.19 0.36 44.25
C HIS A 145 -1.55 1.52 43.47
N ALA A 146 -0.51 2.12 44.04
CA ALA A 146 0.22 3.21 43.39
C ALA A 146 0.93 2.76 42.10
N GLU A 147 1.46 1.54 42.05
CA GLU A 147 2.07 0.97 40.85
C GLU A 147 1.04 0.72 39.74
N MET A 148 -0.09 0.09 40.09
CA MET A 148 -1.22 -0.14 39.18
C MET A 148 -1.91 1.15 38.73
N GLY A 149 -1.82 2.24 39.51
CA GLY A 149 -2.33 3.55 39.10
C GLY A 149 -1.47 4.21 38.02
N LYS A 150 -0.14 4.03 38.07
CA LYS A 150 0.79 4.65 37.10
C LYS A 150 0.59 4.17 35.67
N THR A 151 0.18 2.91 35.48
CA THR A 151 -0.11 2.33 34.16
C THR A 151 -1.29 3.02 33.46
N LEU A 152 -2.17 3.70 34.21
CA LEU A 152 -3.32 4.43 33.67
C LEU A 152 -3.01 5.88 33.28
N GLU A 153 -1.92 6.47 33.75
CA GLU A 153 -1.58 7.90 33.58
C GLU A 153 -0.50 8.17 32.52
N SER A 154 0.27 7.15 32.11
CA SER A 154 1.28 7.25 31.04
C SER A 154 0.69 6.94 29.67
#